data_AF-A0A0B1S6N7-F1
#
_entry.id   AF-A0A0B1S6N7-F1
#
_cell.length_a   1.000
_cell.length_b   1.000
_cell.length_c   1.000
_cell.angle_alpha   90.00
_cell.angle_beta   90.00
_cell.angle_gamma   90.00
#
_symmetry.space_group_name_H-M   'P 1'
#
loop_
_entity.id
_entity.type
_entity.pdbx_description
1 polymer ?
#
loop_
_entity_poly.entity_id
_entity_poly.type
_entity_poly.pdbx_seq_one_letter_code
_entity_poly.pdbx_strand_id
1 'polypeptide(L)'
;MIRRELLMLGGFIDCSKESIRYVLSEKNTGKAVVLVVGGAEEALDAHPKLHKLKLLSRKGFVKEAIRSGASLVPVYSFGENDIFTQVNL
;
A
#
# COMPACT_ATOMS: atom_id res chain seq x y z
N MET A 1 -18.35 15.74 -0.21
CA MET A 1 -17.53 14.50 -0.25
C MET A 1 -16.80 14.41 -1.59
N ILE A 2 -15.77 15.23 -1.79
CA ILE A 2 -15.00 15.31 -3.06
C ILE A 2 -13.73 14.46 -3.05
N ARG A 3 -13.22 14.12 -1.86
CA ARG A 3 -11.96 13.37 -1.68
C ARG A 3 -11.94 12.03 -2.41
N ARG A 4 -13.01 11.24 -2.31
CA ARG A 4 -13.10 9.94 -3.01
C ARG A 4 -12.98 10.13 -4.53
N GLU A 5 -13.72 11.09 -5.08
CA GLU A 5 -13.70 11.36 -6.52
C GLU A 5 -12.33 11.88 -6.99
N LEU A 6 -11.66 12.74 -6.21
CA LEU A 6 -10.30 13.20 -6.51
C LEU A 6 -9.28 12.06 -6.47
N LEU A 7 -9.40 11.14 -5.51
CA LEU A 7 -8.55 9.95 -5.44
C LEU A 7 -8.80 9.02 -6.64
N MET A 8 -10.06 8.75 -6.99
CA MET A 8 -10.37 7.92 -8.17
C MET A 8 -9.91 8.58 -9.48
N LEU A 9 -10.02 9.90 -9.60
CA LEU A 9 -9.47 10.65 -10.74
C LEU A 9 -7.94 10.49 -10.84
N GLY A 10 -7.25 10.41 -9.70
CA GLY A 10 -5.83 10.10 -9.63
C GLY A 10 -5.46 8.62 -9.83
N GLY A 11 -6.43 7.75 -10.12
CA GLY A 11 -6.21 6.32 -10.35
C GLY A 11 -6.11 5.47 -9.08
N PHE A 12 -6.46 6.03 -7.90
CA PHE A 12 -6.49 5.25 -6.67
C PHE A 12 -7.64 4.24 -6.69
N ILE A 13 -7.37 3.07 -6.12
CA ILE A 13 -8.33 1.99 -5.93
C ILE A 13 -8.42 1.64 -4.45
N ASP A 14 -9.52 0.99 -4.07
CA ASP A 14 -9.62 0.34 -2.76
C ASP A 14 -8.55 -0.75 -2.61
N CYS A 15 -7.99 -0.91 -1.39
CA CYS A 15 -6.90 -1.84 -1.13
C CYS A 15 -7.37 -3.29 -0.83
N SER A 16 -8.67 -3.58 -1.00
CA SER A 16 -9.19 -4.94 -0.91
C SER A 16 -8.53 -5.88 -1.92
N LYS A 17 -8.51 -7.15 -1.53
CA LYS A 17 -8.04 -8.24 -2.37
C LYS A 17 -8.81 -8.33 -3.69
N GLU A 18 -10.11 -8.07 -3.65
CA GLU A 18 -11.01 -8.11 -4.80
C GLU A 18 -10.63 -7.04 -5.82
N SER A 19 -10.38 -5.81 -5.34
CA SER A 19 -9.92 -4.68 -6.15
C SER A 19 -8.55 -4.95 -6.79
N ILE A 20 -7.57 -5.38 -5.99
CA ILE A 20 -6.22 -5.70 -6.46
C ILE A 20 -6.28 -6.81 -7.52
N ARG A 21 -7.05 -7.88 -7.27
CA ARG A 21 -7.19 -9.00 -8.20
C ARG A 21 -7.87 -8.59 -9.51
N TYR A 22 -8.88 -7.72 -9.44
CA TYR A 22 -9.53 -7.21 -10.64
C TYR A 22 -8.53 -6.45 -11.51
N VAL A 23 -7.74 -5.56 -10.91
CA VAL A 23 -6.75 -4.75 -11.64
C VAL A 23 -5.60 -5.60 -12.19
N LEU A 24 -5.14 -6.61 -11.44
CA LEU A 24 -4.06 -7.52 -11.87
C LEU A 24 -4.57 -8.72 -12.71
N SER A 25 -5.85 -8.76 -13.09
CA SER A 25 -6.38 -9.86 -13.89
C SER A 25 -5.81 -9.86 -15.32
N GLU A 26 -5.77 -11.03 -15.97
CA GLU A 26 -5.27 -11.18 -17.34
C GLU A 26 -5.99 -10.30 -18.37
N LYS A 27 -7.24 -9.92 -18.09
CA LYS A 27 -8.02 -8.99 -18.95
C LYS A 27 -7.51 -7.54 -18.88
N ASN A 28 -6.61 -7.23 -17.94
CA ASN A 28 -6.15 -5.90 -17.58
C ASN A 28 -4.60 -5.82 -17.59
N THR A 29 -3.96 -6.26 -18.67
CA THR A 29 -2.50 -6.23 -18.80
C THR A 29 -1.93 -4.79 -18.85
N GLY A 30 -0.63 -4.65 -18.56
CA GLY A 30 0.07 -3.36 -18.59
C GLY A 30 -0.19 -2.46 -17.38
N LYS A 31 -0.82 -2.99 -16.31
CA LYS A 31 -1.09 -2.25 -15.08
C LYS A 31 -0.13 -2.66 -13.97
N ALA A 32 0.15 -1.71 -13.08
CA ALA A 32 0.87 -1.93 -11.84
C ALA A 32 0.00 -1.47 -10.67
N VAL A 33 0.08 -2.18 -9.54
CA VAL A 33 -0.58 -1.79 -8.29
C VAL A 33 0.51 -1.45 -7.28
N VAL A 34 0.44 -0.24 -6.73
CA VAL A 34 1.27 0.18 -5.60
C VAL A 34 0.45 0.02 -4.32
N LEU A 35 1.00 -0.67 -3.32
CA LEU A 35 0.32 -0.95 -2.07
C LEU A 35 1.19 -0.53 -0.89
N VAL A 36 0.67 0.37 -0.06
CA VAL A 36 1.26 0.72 1.24
C VAL A 36 0.92 -0.38 2.25
N VAL A 37 1.82 -1.36 2.39
CA VAL A 37 1.57 -2.58 3.18
C VAL A 37 1.32 -2.28 4.66
N GLY A 38 2.02 -1.30 5.24
CA GLY A 38 1.85 -0.89 6.64
C GLY A 38 0.48 -0.25 6.93
N GLY A 39 -0.12 0.41 5.94
CA GLY A 39 -1.41 1.09 6.06
C GLY A 39 -1.45 2.09 7.21
N ALA A 40 -2.65 2.31 7.77
CA ALA A 40 -2.85 3.24 8.88
C ALA A 40 -2.09 2.84 10.15
N GLU A 41 -1.95 1.55 10.44
CA GLU A 41 -1.26 1.08 11.67
C GLU A 41 0.20 1.52 11.71
N GLU A 42 0.93 1.38 10.60
CA GLU A 42 2.33 1.81 10.52
C GLU A 42 2.45 3.34 10.46
N ALA A 43 1.55 4.01 9.72
CA ALA A 43 1.51 5.46 9.65
C ALA A 43 1.23 6.13 11.02
N LEU A 44 0.41 5.49 11.86
CA LEU A 44 0.09 5.95 13.21
C LEU A 44 1.16 5.57 14.26
N ASP A 45 2.06 4.64 13.96
CA ASP A 45 3.24 4.28 14.80
C ASP A 45 4.55 4.86 14.22
N ALA A 46 4.47 5.79 13.27
CA ALA A 46 5.63 6.44 12.67
C ALA A 46 6.25 7.42 13.68
N HIS A 47 7.53 7.21 14.02
CA HIS A 47 8.26 8.03 14.98
C HIS A 47 9.62 8.45 14.39
N PRO A 48 10.08 9.69 14.62
CA PRO A 48 11.38 10.14 14.15
C PRO A 48 12.51 9.16 14.50
N LYS A 49 13.42 8.94 13.56
CA LYS A 49 14.57 8.02 13.63
C LYS A 49 14.24 6.54 13.77
N LEU A 50 12.96 6.15 13.77
CA LEU A 50 12.52 4.76 13.91
C LEU A 50 11.83 4.29 12.64
N HIS A 51 12.23 3.12 12.15
CA HIS A 51 11.65 2.47 10.97
C HIS A 51 11.11 1.09 11.37
N LYS A 52 9.87 1.04 11.87
CA LYS A 52 9.20 -0.20 12.29
C LYS A 52 8.20 -0.64 11.23
N LEU A 53 8.46 -1.76 10.56
CA LEU A 53 7.63 -2.23 9.45
C LEU A 53 6.68 -3.36 9.85
N LYS A 54 5.40 -3.28 9.46
CA LYS A 54 4.37 -4.30 9.70
C LYS A 54 4.33 -5.33 8.55
N LEU A 55 5.44 -6.01 8.30
CA LEU A 55 5.58 -6.94 7.16
C LEU A 55 5.45 -8.42 7.51
N LEU A 56 5.71 -8.82 8.76
CA LEU A 56 5.75 -10.24 9.13
C LEU A 56 4.34 -10.87 9.09
N SER A 57 3.33 -10.17 9.61
CA SER A 57 1.95 -10.62 9.63
C SER A 57 1.19 -10.35 8.32
N ARG A 58 1.68 -9.46 7.45
CA ARG A 58 0.98 -9.00 6.25
C ARG A 58 1.55 -9.65 4.97
N LYS A 59 1.09 -10.87 4.65
CA LYS A 59 1.54 -11.63 3.46
C LYS A 59 0.50 -11.73 2.33
N GLY A 60 -0.66 -11.07 2.47
CA GLY A 60 -1.76 -11.16 1.51
C GLY A 60 -1.38 -10.69 0.10
N PHE A 61 -0.63 -9.60 0.00
CA PHE A 61 -0.18 -9.04 -1.28
C PHE A 61 0.74 -9.99 -2.05
N VAL A 62 1.61 -10.72 -1.35
CA VAL A 62 2.47 -11.77 -1.96
C VAL A 62 1.60 -12.90 -2.54
N LYS A 63 0.57 -13.33 -1.81
CA LYS A 63 -0.36 -14.37 -2.30
C LYS A 63 -1.10 -13.92 -3.56
N GLU A 64 -1.52 -12.66 -3.64
CA GLU A 64 -2.20 -12.15 -4.84
C GLU A 64 -1.25 -11.93 -6.01
N ALA A 65 0.01 -11.54 -5.77
CA ALA A 65 1.04 -11.49 -6.82
C ALA A 65 1.27 -12.87 -7.46
N ILE A 66 1.44 -13.91 -6.63
CA ILE A 66 1.59 -15.30 -7.12
C ILE A 66 0.37 -15.74 -7.94
N ARG A 67 -0.85 -15.43 -7.47
CA ARG A 67 -2.10 -15.82 -8.14
C ARG A 67 -2.33 -15.12 -9.48
N SER A 68 -1.85 -13.89 -9.63
CA SER A 68 -1.99 -13.09 -10.84
C SER A 68 -0.80 -13.22 -11.79
N GLY A 69 0.30 -13.85 -11.35
CA GLY A 69 1.57 -13.83 -12.08
C GLY A 69 2.25 -12.46 -12.10
N ALA A 70 1.79 -11.51 -11.28
CA ALA A 70 2.38 -10.18 -11.20
C ALA A 70 3.77 -10.23 -10.54
N SER A 71 4.70 -9.43 -11.06
CA SER A 71 6.03 -9.27 -10.46
C SER A 71 5.93 -8.51 -9.14
N LEU A 72 6.61 -9.01 -8.11
CA LEU A 72 6.69 -8.35 -6.81
C LEU A 72 7.92 -7.44 -6.76
N VAL A 73 7.71 -6.13 -6.76
CA VAL A 73 8.79 -5.14 -6.69
C VAL A 73 8.78 -4.50 -5.29
N PRO A 74 9.73 -4.85 -4.40
CA PRO A 74 9.83 -4.22 -3.09
C PRO A 74 10.35 -2.79 -3.23
N VAL A 75 9.66 -1.84 -2.60
CA VAL A 75 10.04 -0.42 -2.56
C VAL A 75 10.05 0.03 -1.11
N TYR A 76 11.06 0.82 -0.75
CA TYR A 76 11.18 1.42 0.57
C TYR A 76 11.65 2.88 0.45
N SER A 77 10.96 3.78 1.14
CA SER A 77 11.25 5.22 1.17
C SER A 77 11.82 5.61 2.54
N PHE A 78 12.76 6.56 2.55
CA PHE A 78 13.41 7.06 3.76
C PHE A 78 13.04 8.52 4.04
N GLY A 79 13.16 8.95 5.30
CA GLY A 79 12.94 10.33 5.74
C GLY A 79 11.49 10.70 6.06
N GLU A 80 10.50 9.88 5.66
CA GLU A 80 9.07 10.16 5.92
C GLU A 80 8.75 10.29 7.42
N ASN A 81 9.33 9.41 8.24
CA ASN A 81 9.08 9.39 9.69
C ASN A 81 9.71 10.57 10.44
N ASP A 82 10.62 11.31 9.81
CA ASP A 82 11.31 12.44 10.42
C ASP A 82 10.63 13.80 10.12
N ILE A 83 9.56 13.81 9.31
CA ILE A 83 8.87 15.05 8.91
C ILE A 83 8.00 15.60 10.05
N PHE A 84 7.33 14.72 10.78
CA PHE A 84 6.39 15.09 11.83
C PHE A 84 6.61 14.27 13.10
N THR A 85 6.42 14.91 14.26
CA THR A 85 6.39 14.21 15.55
C THR A 85 5.02 13.62 15.79
N GLN A 86 4.94 12.33 16.10
CA GLN A 86 3.67 11.68 16.44
C GLN A 86 3.13 12.19 17.78
N VAL A 87 1.82 12.43 17.83
CA VAL A 87 1.12 12.72 19.08
C VAL A 87 0.93 11.43 19.87
N ASN A 88 1.53 11.36 21.05
CA ASN A 88 1.23 10.31 22.02
C ASN A 88 -0.14 10.61 22.64
N LEU A 89 -1.08 9.67 22.52
CA LEU A 89 -2.34 9.68 23.27
C LEU A 89 -2.11 9.22 24.72
#